data_AF-A0A821FTW2-F1
#
_entry.id   AF-A0A821FTW2-F1
#
_cell.length_a   1.000
_cell.length_b   1.000
_cell.length_c   1.000
_cell.angle_alpha   90.00
_cell.angle_beta   90.00
_cell.angle_gamma   90.00
#
_symmetry.space_group_name_H-M   'P 1'
#
loop_
_entity.id
_entity.type
_entity.pdbx_description
1 polymer ?
#
loop_
_entity_poly.entity_id
_entity_poly.type
_entity_poly.pdbx_seq_one_letter_code
_entity_poly.pdbx_strand_id
1 'polypeptide(L)'
;MQSQLESEHLALRTNIISIDRPDSSQLVDLHVYIIPKNVWKNRQNLAENETMEQAISAGFVHVPQNLTIHELRQNILKICGQDDQFPRDFIYLRSVGRCLTKVKPQQETDLRVKNYRPPMTFAPEIYILEGHHDDESSTPTNAKSYLFRESPIHRSLMTPLQLTTSRQQSWTKPIAAPPLPLSTITYRTLVHSGDRKNSINLNEPALSSYSNFSTASGTLTARELAKLREEQERLRLRQIELARQRREIEQEQQRREKELLVKKENRFREQRQKEEEEEAAVRIQGAYRNYRNRRKLKEQKQRQISNFVNYRGLWSPEPDERRIPSSIEQRNVHSTPLDRYRKWRNEHQWSASSSVKSENINTKKSDANQSFGFSSFRHAANELERLQKEARELARRKAEEAHAEELNAHDVVQLSNHLQELKTKRTALEAARETIIRQMQQLHAQIAVRRKEERDVWKQRYLIEKKKTAALEERGRLTLNEQSDINTELEQAKIRLNNSTKLRQQAENECQLLREELQKIRSNMNNLENQSLSKETSPVQQKQQTIPISLDITLQY
;
A
#
# COMPACT_ATOMS: atom_id res chain seq x y z
N MET A 1 43.41 -11.36 44.25
CA MET A 1 43.60 -11.95 42.92
C MET A 1 42.28 -12.43 42.29
N GLN A 2 41.41 -13.16 43.00
CA GLN A 2 40.10 -13.56 42.44
C GLN A 2 39.13 -12.39 42.16
N SER A 3 39.13 -11.33 42.96
CA SER A 3 38.26 -10.15 42.71
C SER A 3 38.69 -9.28 41.53
N GLN A 4 39.98 -9.30 41.17
CA GLN A 4 40.50 -8.61 39.97
C GLN A 4 40.13 -9.38 38.70
N LEU A 5 40.19 -10.72 38.74
CA LEU A 5 39.76 -11.58 37.64
C LEU A 5 38.25 -11.51 37.38
N GLU A 6 37.42 -11.40 38.42
CA GLU A 6 35.97 -11.21 38.25
C GLU A 6 35.61 -9.82 37.71
N SER A 7 36.38 -8.79 38.07
CA SER A 7 36.19 -7.42 37.56
C SER A 7 36.61 -7.30 36.08
N GLU A 8 37.69 -7.99 35.67
CA GLU A 8 38.09 -8.09 34.26
C GLU A 8 37.11 -8.94 33.44
N HIS A 9 36.55 -10.03 34.01
CA HIS A 9 35.53 -10.82 33.34
C HIS A 9 34.18 -10.10 33.21
N LEU A 10 33.82 -9.22 34.16
CA LEU A 10 32.65 -8.33 34.00
C LEU A 10 32.91 -7.23 32.97
N ALA A 11 34.11 -6.64 32.95
CA ALA A 11 34.49 -5.63 31.96
C ALA A 11 34.55 -6.20 30.53
N LEU A 12 34.96 -7.46 30.36
CA LEU A 12 34.93 -8.16 29.07
C LEU A 12 33.52 -8.62 28.67
N ARG A 13 32.61 -8.83 29.62
CA ARG A 13 31.19 -9.10 29.32
C ARG A 13 30.39 -7.83 29.00
N THR A 14 30.80 -6.66 29.49
CA THR A 14 30.15 -5.38 29.18
C THR A 14 30.78 -4.66 27.97
N ASN A 15 32.02 -4.96 27.59
CA ASN A 15 32.68 -4.39 26.41
C ASN A 15 32.47 -5.13 25.07
N ILE A 16 31.65 -6.18 25.02
CA ILE A 16 31.35 -6.90 23.76
C ILE A 16 30.08 -6.38 23.04
N ILE A 17 29.37 -5.36 23.56
CA ILE A 17 28.09 -4.90 22.97
C ILE A 17 28.06 -3.40 22.59
N SER A 18 29.17 -2.67 22.51
CA SER A 18 29.09 -1.23 22.21
C SER A 18 30.22 -0.65 21.36
N ILE A 19 30.69 -1.38 20.36
CA ILE A 19 31.47 -0.82 19.26
C ILE A 19 30.80 -1.28 17.96
N ASP A 20 30.39 -0.31 17.13
CA ASP A 20 29.80 -0.46 15.78
C ASP A 20 28.34 -0.87 15.62
N ARG A 21 27.44 -0.54 16.56
CA ARG A 21 26.03 -0.38 16.17
C ARG A 21 25.80 1.08 15.80
N PRO A 22 25.73 1.46 14.51
CA PRO A 22 25.32 2.80 14.14
C PRO A 22 24.00 3.12 14.80
N ASP A 23 23.82 4.39 15.18
CA ASP A 23 22.59 4.85 15.84
C ASP A 23 21.37 4.34 15.06
N SER A 24 20.44 3.68 15.75
CA SER A 24 19.26 3.05 15.15
C SER A 24 18.44 4.06 14.31
N SER A 25 18.59 5.36 14.58
CA SER A 25 18.02 6.46 13.79
C SER A 25 18.54 6.55 12.34
N GLN A 26 19.73 6.01 12.07
CA GLN A 26 20.44 6.08 10.78
C GLN A 26 20.24 4.85 9.89
N LEU A 27 19.65 3.79 10.43
CA LEU A 27 19.38 2.55 9.75
C LEU A 27 17.97 2.56 9.13
N VAL A 28 17.80 1.82 8.04
CA VAL A 28 16.52 1.65 7.34
C VAL A 28 16.30 0.17 7.08
N ASP A 29 15.06 -0.27 7.35
CA ASP A 29 14.55 -1.57 6.92
C ASP A 29 14.11 -1.47 5.46
N LEU A 30 14.83 -2.14 4.58
CA LEU A 30 14.54 -2.21 3.16
C LEU A 30 14.00 -3.61 2.82
N HIS A 31 12.83 -3.67 2.20
CA HIS A 31 12.22 -4.92 1.74
C HIS A 31 12.78 -5.29 0.36
N VAL A 32 13.36 -6.48 0.24
CA VAL A 32 13.91 -7.01 -1.01
C VAL A 32 12.88 -7.92 -1.69
N TYR A 33 12.59 -7.64 -2.96
CA TYR A 33 11.70 -8.43 -3.80
C TYR A 33 12.43 -8.98 -5.03
N ILE A 34 12.19 -10.26 -5.33
CA ILE A 34 12.68 -10.93 -6.53
C ILE A 34 11.58 -10.87 -7.59
N ILE A 35 11.90 -10.33 -8.77
CA ILE A 35 11.00 -10.30 -9.92
C ILE A 35 11.18 -11.58 -10.74
N PRO A 36 10.12 -12.40 -10.90
CA PRO A 36 10.17 -13.58 -11.75
C PRO A 36 10.47 -13.24 -13.22
N LYS A 37 11.30 -14.06 -13.88
CA LYS A 37 11.71 -13.84 -15.29
C LYS A 37 10.52 -13.84 -16.27
N ASN A 38 9.43 -14.53 -15.96
CA ASN A 38 8.22 -14.58 -16.80
C ASN A 38 7.45 -13.26 -16.84
N VAL A 39 7.62 -12.41 -15.82
CA VAL A 39 6.98 -11.09 -15.73
C VAL A 39 7.79 -10.03 -16.45
N TRP A 40 9.11 -10.26 -16.59
CA TRP A 40 10.03 -9.34 -17.21
C TRP A 40 9.93 -9.36 -18.74
N LYS A 41 9.67 -8.19 -19.35
CA LYS A 41 9.59 -8.05 -20.81
C LYS A 41 10.99 -7.79 -21.39
N ASN A 42 11.72 -8.87 -21.70
CA ASN A 42 13.10 -8.81 -22.23
C ASN A 42 13.27 -7.82 -23.40
N ARG A 43 12.36 -7.82 -24.38
CA ARG A 43 12.42 -6.93 -25.56
C ARG A 43 12.39 -5.44 -25.20
N GLN A 44 11.73 -5.08 -24.11
CA GLN A 44 11.52 -3.69 -23.70
C GLN A 44 12.37 -3.31 -22.48
N ASN A 45 13.10 -4.26 -21.89
CA ASN A 45 13.86 -4.10 -20.65
C ASN A 45 13.04 -3.44 -19.52
N LEU A 46 11.78 -3.87 -19.37
CA LEU A 46 10.88 -3.37 -18.34
C LEU A 46 9.93 -4.45 -17.80
N ALA A 47 9.42 -4.21 -16.61
CA ALA A 47 8.22 -4.87 -16.08
C ALA A 47 7.19 -3.81 -15.68
N GLU A 48 5.90 -4.11 -15.78
CA GLU A 48 4.84 -3.17 -15.37
C GLU A 48 4.64 -3.22 -13.85
N ASN A 49 4.37 -2.08 -13.22
CA ASN A 49 4.16 -2.03 -11.77
C ASN A 49 2.97 -2.90 -11.32
N GLU A 50 1.93 -3.06 -12.15
CA GLU A 50 0.78 -3.92 -11.85
C GLU A 50 1.17 -5.39 -11.69
N THR A 51 2.26 -5.80 -12.33
CA THR A 51 2.77 -7.17 -12.24
C THR A 51 3.64 -7.43 -11.01
N MET A 52 3.86 -6.41 -10.15
CA MET A 52 4.58 -6.56 -8.88
C MET A 52 3.85 -7.45 -7.87
N GLU A 53 2.55 -7.71 -8.05
CA GLU A 53 1.81 -8.68 -7.24
C GLU A 53 2.39 -10.11 -7.32
N GLN A 54 3.15 -10.41 -8.39
CA GLN A 54 3.81 -11.69 -8.59
C GLN A 54 5.26 -11.69 -8.07
N ALA A 55 5.75 -10.57 -7.51
CA ALA A 55 7.08 -10.49 -6.95
C ALA A 55 7.21 -11.36 -5.70
N ILE A 56 8.35 -12.04 -5.56
CA ILE A 56 8.63 -12.93 -4.43
C ILE A 56 9.40 -12.15 -3.37
N SER A 57 8.86 -12.07 -2.16
CA SER A 57 9.55 -11.42 -1.04
C SER A 57 10.77 -12.25 -0.61
N ALA A 58 11.98 -11.68 -0.73
CA ALA A 58 13.21 -12.28 -0.22
C ALA A 58 13.48 -11.92 1.27
N GLY A 59 12.75 -10.93 1.81
CA GLY A 59 12.84 -10.52 3.22
C GLY A 59 13.33 -9.09 3.40
N PHE A 60 13.79 -8.79 4.62
CA PHE A 60 14.19 -7.44 5.02
C PHE A 60 15.69 -7.36 5.28
N VAL A 61 16.28 -6.24 4.88
CA VAL A 61 17.68 -5.92 5.12
C VAL A 61 17.77 -4.60 5.88
N HIS A 62 18.50 -4.62 7.00
CA HIS A 62 18.66 -3.46 7.89
C HIS A 62 20.01 -2.79 7.62
N VAL A 63 20.01 -1.63 6.96
CA VAL A 63 21.23 -0.99 6.43
C VAL A 63 21.25 0.53 6.61
N PRO A 64 22.44 1.18 6.63
CA PRO A 64 22.55 2.63 6.69
C PRO A 64 21.95 3.34 5.48
N GLN A 65 21.29 4.48 5.72
CA GLN A 65 20.62 5.28 4.67
C GLN A 65 21.55 5.80 3.56
N ASN A 66 22.81 6.09 3.91
CA ASN A 66 23.78 6.66 2.99
C ASN A 66 24.60 5.61 2.23
N LEU A 67 24.38 4.32 2.52
CA LEU A 67 25.02 3.21 1.81
C LEU A 67 24.64 3.25 0.32
N THR A 68 25.61 3.01 -0.55
CA THR A 68 25.34 2.89 -1.99
C THR A 68 24.62 1.57 -2.28
N ILE A 69 23.83 1.51 -3.35
CA ILE A 69 23.19 0.24 -3.71
C ILE A 69 24.20 -0.79 -4.26
N HIS A 70 25.35 -0.34 -4.75
CA HIS A 70 26.48 -1.21 -5.05
C HIS A 70 26.97 -1.97 -3.80
N GLU A 71 27.21 -1.26 -2.70
CA GLU A 71 27.61 -1.87 -1.41
C GLU A 71 26.48 -2.67 -0.76
N LEU A 72 25.22 -2.30 -1.01
CA LEU A 72 24.05 -3.03 -0.54
C LEU A 72 24.04 -4.47 -1.06
N ARG A 73 24.60 -4.74 -2.24
CA ARG A 73 24.67 -6.10 -2.82
C ARG A 73 25.31 -7.11 -1.88
N GLN A 74 26.41 -6.72 -1.24
CA GLN A 74 27.11 -7.58 -0.28
C GLN A 74 26.25 -7.83 0.97
N ASN A 75 25.49 -6.83 1.42
CA ASN A 75 24.61 -6.96 2.57
C ASN A 75 23.41 -7.88 2.28
N ILE A 76 22.81 -7.75 1.09
CA ILE A 76 21.72 -8.64 0.64
C ILE A 76 22.22 -10.07 0.53
N LEU A 77 23.39 -10.31 -0.10
CA LEU A 77 23.94 -11.66 -0.23
C LEU A 77 24.31 -12.28 1.13
N LYS A 78 24.82 -11.48 2.07
CA LYS A 78 25.14 -11.94 3.42
C LYS A 78 23.90 -12.41 4.21
N ILE A 79 22.78 -11.71 4.05
CA ILE A 79 21.54 -11.95 4.82
C ILE A 79 20.62 -12.93 4.09
N CYS A 80 20.31 -12.64 2.83
CA CYS A 80 19.34 -13.40 2.01
C CYS A 80 20.00 -14.50 1.18
N GLY A 81 21.31 -14.40 0.88
CA GLY A 81 22.01 -15.38 0.04
C GLY A 81 22.34 -16.72 0.71
N GLN A 82 21.89 -16.93 1.95
CA GLN A 82 21.97 -18.25 2.62
C GLN A 82 20.88 -19.21 2.14
N ASP A 83 19.83 -18.69 1.50
CA ASP A 83 18.76 -19.50 0.91
C ASP A 83 19.18 -19.98 -0.49
N ASP A 84 19.07 -21.28 -0.75
CA ASP A 84 19.37 -21.90 -2.04
C ASP A 84 18.50 -21.35 -3.18
N GLN A 85 17.34 -20.77 -2.86
CA GLN A 85 16.44 -20.15 -3.83
C GLN A 85 16.81 -18.71 -4.18
N PHE A 86 17.76 -18.09 -3.47
CA PHE A 86 18.17 -16.72 -3.73
C PHE A 86 19.18 -16.63 -4.90
N PRO A 87 18.97 -15.71 -5.86
CA PRO A 87 19.85 -15.59 -7.02
C PRO A 87 21.25 -15.10 -6.62
N ARG A 88 22.29 -15.82 -7.05
CA ARG A 88 23.70 -15.44 -6.81
C ARG A 88 24.06 -14.15 -7.56
N ASP A 89 23.61 -14.04 -8.81
CA ASP A 89 23.77 -12.86 -9.64
C ASP A 89 22.41 -12.24 -9.97
N PHE A 90 22.33 -10.92 -9.78
CA PHE A 90 21.10 -10.18 -9.99
C PHE A 90 21.36 -8.73 -10.43
N ILE A 91 20.36 -8.14 -11.06
CA ILE A 91 20.32 -6.75 -11.49
C ILE A 91 19.31 -6.01 -10.61
N TYR A 92 19.69 -4.85 -10.07
CA TYR A 92 18.74 -3.99 -9.38
C TYR A 92 17.74 -3.38 -10.35
N LEU A 93 16.49 -3.31 -9.91
CA LEU A 93 15.42 -2.61 -10.62
C LEU A 93 14.95 -1.42 -9.80
N ARG A 94 14.55 -0.36 -10.51
CA ARG A 94 13.92 0.83 -9.91
C ARG A 94 12.60 1.14 -10.58
N SER A 95 11.65 1.66 -9.80
CA SER A 95 10.37 2.12 -10.35
C SER A 95 10.53 3.50 -11.01
N VAL A 96 10.10 3.60 -12.26
CA VAL A 96 10.07 4.83 -13.04
C VAL A 96 8.69 4.95 -13.68
N GLY A 97 7.87 5.87 -13.16
CA GLY A 97 6.48 6.02 -13.60
C GLY A 97 5.64 4.78 -13.28
N ARG A 98 5.23 4.04 -14.31
CA ARG A 98 4.39 2.83 -14.18
C ARG A 98 5.14 1.52 -14.42
N CYS A 99 6.47 1.58 -14.55
CA CYS A 99 7.29 0.42 -14.89
C CYS A 99 8.51 0.31 -13.98
N LEU A 100 8.99 -0.91 -13.79
CA LEU A 100 10.32 -1.22 -13.27
C LEU A 100 11.33 -1.23 -14.42
N THR A 101 12.49 -0.63 -14.18
CA THR A 101 13.59 -0.51 -15.16
C THR A 101 14.90 -0.96 -14.54
N LYS A 102 15.81 -1.51 -15.37
CA LYS A 102 17.15 -1.91 -14.94
C LYS A 102 17.94 -0.71 -14.44
N VAL A 103 18.56 -0.84 -13.28
CA VAL A 103 19.56 0.09 -12.77
C VAL A 103 20.90 -0.28 -13.40
N LYS A 104 21.53 0.66 -14.10
CA LYS A 104 22.82 0.41 -14.76
C LYS A 104 23.97 0.32 -13.74
N PRO A 105 25.09 -0.35 -14.05
CA PRO A 105 26.23 -0.47 -13.12
C PRO A 105 26.75 0.87 -12.59
N GLN A 106 26.90 1.88 -13.45
CA GLN A 106 27.30 3.24 -13.03
C GLN A 106 26.27 3.89 -12.10
N GLN A 107 24.99 3.57 -12.26
CA GLN A 107 23.95 4.08 -11.37
C GLN A 107 23.97 3.39 -10.01
N GLU A 108 24.53 2.17 -9.92
CA GLU A 108 24.63 1.46 -8.65
C GLU A 108 25.59 2.15 -7.66
N THR A 109 26.62 2.83 -8.18
CA THR A 109 27.57 3.61 -7.36
C THR A 109 27.01 4.97 -6.95
N ASP A 110 26.14 5.56 -7.75
CA ASP A 110 25.58 6.91 -7.51
C ASP A 110 24.33 6.88 -6.60
N LEU A 111 23.51 5.83 -6.75
CA LEU A 111 22.27 5.68 -5.99
C LEU A 111 22.54 5.16 -4.58
N ARG A 112 21.78 5.69 -3.62
CA ARG A 112 21.88 5.34 -2.20
C ARG A 112 20.58 4.73 -1.69
N VAL A 113 20.65 3.99 -0.58
CA VAL A 113 19.48 3.38 0.08
C VAL A 113 18.39 4.41 0.37
N LYS A 114 18.74 5.63 0.77
CA LYS A 114 17.76 6.71 1.01
C LYS A 114 16.90 7.08 -0.21
N ASN A 115 17.33 6.75 -1.43
CA ASN A 115 16.56 6.98 -2.64
C ASN A 115 15.40 5.99 -2.79
N TYR A 116 15.41 4.89 -2.04
CA TYR A 116 14.41 3.82 -2.08
C TYR A 116 13.40 3.92 -0.93
N ARG A 117 13.31 5.05 -0.23
CA ARG A 117 12.32 5.32 0.83
C ARG A 117 11.50 6.59 0.57
N PRO A 118 10.34 6.76 1.24
CA PRO A 118 9.62 8.02 1.22
C PRO A 118 10.48 9.22 1.66
N PRO A 119 10.36 10.37 0.97
CA PRO A 119 9.38 10.72 -0.07
C PRO A 119 9.78 10.36 -1.51
N MET A 120 10.96 9.78 -1.74
CA MET A 120 11.47 9.49 -3.09
C MET A 120 10.77 8.30 -3.74
N THR A 121 10.36 7.32 -2.94
CA THR A 121 9.50 6.20 -3.32
C THR A 121 8.28 6.12 -2.43
N PHE A 122 7.28 5.34 -2.84
CA PHE A 122 6.07 5.13 -2.05
C PHE A 122 6.32 4.29 -0.78
N ALA A 123 7.25 3.35 -0.85
CA ALA A 123 7.58 2.41 0.22
C ALA A 123 9.09 2.10 0.23
N PRO A 124 9.66 1.66 1.38
CA PRO A 124 11.06 1.27 1.50
C PRO A 124 11.32 -0.11 0.87
N GLU A 125 11.26 -0.18 -0.45
CA GLU A 125 11.33 -1.43 -1.22
C GLU A 125 12.38 -1.36 -2.33
N ILE A 126 13.06 -2.48 -2.58
CA ILE A 126 13.98 -2.66 -3.70
C ILE A 126 13.67 -3.97 -4.43
N TYR A 127 13.79 -3.93 -5.75
CA TYR A 127 13.48 -5.07 -6.62
C TYR A 127 14.76 -5.58 -7.27
N ILE A 128 14.89 -6.89 -7.39
CA ILE A 128 16.01 -7.56 -8.06
C ILE A 128 15.50 -8.51 -9.13
N LEU A 129 16.25 -8.62 -10.23
CA LEU A 129 16.01 -9.57 -11.31
C LEU A 129 17.23 -10.48 -11.42
N GLU A 130 17.01 -11.80 -11.39
CA GLU A 130 18.09 -12.77 -11.61
C GLU A 130 18.69 -12.62 -13.02
N GLY A 131 20.01 -12.46 -13.10
CA GLY A 131 20.76 -12.29 -14.35
C GLY A 131 22.00 -11.41 -14.22
N HIS A 132 22.82 -11.36 -15.28
CA HIS A 132 24.01 -10.51 -15.35
C HIS A 132 23.79 -9.32 -16.30
N HIS A 133 24.56 -8.25 -16.12
CA HIS A 133 24.47 -7.08 -17.02
C HIS A 133 24.89 -7.39 -18.46
N ASP A 134 25.65 -8.48 -18.69
CA ASP A 134 26.19 -8.87 -20.00
C ASP A 134 25.29 -9.82 -20.82
N ASP A 135 24.09 -10.15 -20.36
CA ASP A 135 23.16 -11.08 -21.04
C ASP A 135 22.51 -10.50 -22.34
N GLU A 136 23.15 -9.53 -23.01
CA GLU A 136 22.70 -8.95 -24.29
C GLU A 136 22.89 -9.86 -25.53
N SER A 137 23.20 -11.15 -25.37
CA SER A 137 23.61 -12.02 -26.49
C SER A 137 22.53 -12.88 -27.15
N SER A 138 21.26 -12.82 -26.75
CA SER A 138 20.17 -13.51 -27.47
C SER A 138 19.25 -12.54 -28.21
N THR A 139 19.79 -11.87 -29.23
CA THR A 139 19.00 -11.32 -30.34
C THR A 139 19.04 -12.32 -31.51
N PRO A 140 17.91 -12.74 -32.10
CA PRO A 140 17.94 -13.34 -33.41
C PRO A 140 18.18 -12.22 -34.44
N THR A 141 19.33 -12.31 -35.09
CA THR A 141 19.83 -11.47 -36.17
C THR A 141 18.89 -11.45 -37.39
N ASN A 142 17.97 -10.48 -37.45
CA ASN A 142 17.44 -9.79 -38.65
C ASN A 142 16.24 -8.95 -38.17
N ALA A 143 16.21 -7.63 -38.26
CA ALA A 143 16.30 -6.88 -39.48
C ALA A 143 16.76 -5.44 -39.21
N LYS A 144 17.51 -4.91 -40.18
CA LYS A 144 18.05 -3.56 -40.23
C LYS A 144 16.95 -2.50 -40.23
N SER A 145 17.30 -1.37 -39.62
CA SER A 145 17.03 -0.01 -40.09
C SER A 145 15.62 0.31 -40.61
N TYR A 146 14.81 0.98 -39.78
CA TYR A 146 14.12 2.17 -40.27
C TYR A 146 14.32 3.30 -39.29
N LEU A 147 15.13 4.25 -39.74
CA LEU A 147 15.25 5.59 -39.19
C LEU A 147 13.89 6.27 -39.19
N PHE A 148 13.66 6.98 -38.10
CA PHE A 148 13.09 8.32 -38.06
C PHE A 148 12.84 8.94 -39.45
N ARG A 149 11.57 9.06 -39.84
CA ARG A 149 11.10 9.99 -40.86
C ARG A 149 9.85 10.68 -40.35
N GLU A 150 10.00 11.96 -40.05
CA GLU A 150 8.92 12.93 -39.85
C GLU A 150 8.07 13.01 -41.14
N SER A 151 6.75 12.82 -41.12
CA SER A 151 5.66 13.83 -40.94
C SER A 151 4.58 13.52 -42.01
N PRO A 152 3.36 14.11 -42.05
CA PRO A 152 2.47 14.68 -41.03
C PRO A 152 1.00 14.16 -41.18
N ILE A 153 0.05 14.75 -40.43
CA ILE A 153 -1.43 14.66 -40.55
C ILE A 153 -2.11 13.54 -39.71
N HIS A 154 -2.31 13.83 -38.41
CA HIS A 154 -3.64 14.07 -37.84
C HIS A 154 -3.48 14.66 -36.42
N ARG A 155 -3.41 15.99 -36.35
CA ARG A 155 -3.74 16.74 -35.14
C ARG A 155 -5.26 16.87 -35.10
N SER A 156 -5.91 16.25 -34.11
CA SER A 156 -7.12 16.80 -33.46
C SER A 156 -7.38 15.98 -32.19
N LEU A 157 -6.88 16.46 -31.06
CA LEU A 157 -7.64 17.04 -29.93
C LEU A 157 -7.98 16.01 -28.84
N MET A 158 -7.27 16.12 -27.72
CA MET A 158 -7.86 16.19 -26.36
C MET A 158 -6.76 16.72 -25.44
N THR A 159 -6.65 18.05 -25.41
CA THR A 159 -5.88 18.80 -24.43
C THR A 159 -6.69 18.91 -23.14
N PRO A 160 -6.06 18.87 -21.94
CA PRO A 160 -6.73 19.14 -20.68
C PRO A 160 -7.16 20.61 -20.57
N LEU A 161 -8.39 20.83 -20.12
CA LEU A 161 -8.93 22.13 -19.75
C LEU A 161 -8.07 22.77 -18.64
N GLN A 162 -7.38 23.86 -18.97
CA GLN A 162 -7.08 24.93 -18.02
C GLN A 162 -8.01 26.09 -18.32
N LEU A 163 -8.84 26.43 -17.34
CA LEU A 163 -9.66 27.63 -17.36
C LEU A 163 -8.78 28.84 -17.04
N THR A 164 -9.04 29.87 -17.84
CA THR A 164 -8.37 31.14 -18.02
C THR A 164 -8.57 32.11 -16.86
N THR A 165 -7.61 32.99 -16.61
CA THR A 165 -7.91 34.42 -16.55
C THR A 165 -6.85 35.17 -17.37
N SER A 166 -7.31 36.02 -18.29
CA SER A 166 -6.51 36.88 -19.14
C SER A 166 -6.51 38.28 -18.54
N ARG A 167 -5.34 38.88 -18.35
CA ARG A 167 -5.16 40.31 -18.60
C ARG A 167 -3.68 40.61 -18.86
N GLN A 168 -3.42 41.10 -20.07
CA GLN A 168 -2.12 41.57 -20.54
C GLN A 168 -1.59 42.70 -19.67
N GLN A 169 -0.29 42.70 -19.38
CA GLN A 169 0.56 43.87 -19.59
C GLN A 169 2.05 43.46 -19.56
N SER A 170 2.72 43.85 -20.63
CA SER A 170 4.15 43.82 -20.88
C SER A 170 4.99 44.41 -19.75
N TRP A 171 6.05 43.75 -19.29
CA TRP A 171 7.24 44.43 -18.76
C TRP A 171 8.51 43.60 -19.02
N THR A 172 9.56 44.36 -19.27
CA THR A 172 10.94 44.04 -19.64
C THR A 172 11.70 43.22 -18.59
N LYS A 173 12.79 42.57 -19.04
CA LYS A 173 13.79 41.83 -18.25
C LYS A 173 14.19 42.55 -16.94
N PRO A 174 14.33 41.84 -15.80
CA PRO A 174 15.09 42.36 -14.68
C PRO A 174 16.54 41.88 -14.70
N ILE A 175 17.39 42.86 -14.39
CA ILE A 175 18.82 42.81 -14.12
C ILE A 175 19.07 42.07 -12.79
N ALA A 176 20.20 41.37 -12.74
CA ALA A 176 20.69 40.63 -11.58
C ALA A 176 21.03 41.56 -10.39
N ALA A 177 20.71 41.12 -9.18
CA ALA A 177 21.25 41.62 -7.91
C ALA A 177 21.36 40.46 -6.88
N PRO A 178 22.29 40.54 -5.91
CA PRO A 178 22.99 39.40 -5.30
C PRO A 178 22.31 38.82 -4.04
N PRO A 179 22.76 37.66 -3.52
CA PRO A 179 22.09 36.94 -2.44
C PRO A 179 22.46 37.47 -1.05
N LEU A 180 21.50 37.48 -0.13
CA LEU A 180 21.73 37.70 1.30
C LEU A 180 21.19 36.51 2.14
N PRO A 181 21.73 36.30 3.35
CA PRO A 181 22.04 34.98 3.87
C PRO A 181 20.93 34.31 4.70
N LEU A 182 21.01 32.98 4.75
CA LEU A 182 20.18 32.10 5.57
C LEU A 182 20.26 32.47 7.06
N SER A 183 19.11 32.65 7.70
CA SER A 183 18.95 32.44 9.14
C SER A 183 18.22 31.12 9.39
N THR A 184 18.86 30.32 10.23
CA THR A 184 18.49 28.99 10.68
C THR A 184 17.14 28.99 11.40
N ILE A 185 16.14 28.27 10.86
CA ILE A 185 14.91 27.92 11.59
C ILE A 185 15.01 26.44 11.97
N THR A 186 15.33 26.20 13.23
CA THR A 186 15.20 24.90 13.90
C THR A 186 13.72 24.57 14.12
N TYR A 187 13.22 23.53 13.45
CA TYR A 187 11.91 22.95 13.76
C TYR A 187 12.03 21.90 14.86
N ARG A 188 11.52 22.23 16.04
CA ARG A 188 11.35 21.30 17.16
C ARG A 188 10.03 20.55 16.97
N THR A 189 10.08 19.33 16.44
CA THR A 189 8.95 18.41 16.36
C THR A 189 8.62 17.84 17.75
N LEU A 190 7.45 18.17 18.28
CA LEU A 190 6.86 17.53 19.46
C LEU A 190 5.99 16.35 19.03
N VAL A 191 6.42 15.16 19.45
CA VAL A 191 5.73 13.88 19.35
C VAL A 191 4.58 13.87 20.37
N HIS A 192 3.35 13.63 19.93
CA HIS A 192 2.23 13.34 20.84
C HIS A 192 2.07 11.82 20.97
N SER A 193 2.45 11.28 22.12
CA SER A 193 1.99 9.98 22.62
C SER A 193 0.72 10.17 23.45
N GLY A 194 -0.17 9.18 23.36
CA GLY A 194 -1.52 9.23 23.89
C GLY A 194 -1.68 8.93 25.38
N ASP A 195 -2.96 9.05 25.75
CA ASP A 195 -3.66 8.46 26.88
C ASP A 195 -3.14 8.68 28.30
N ARG A 196 -3.83 9.57 29.01
CA ARG A 196 -4.25 9.31 30.40
C ARG A 196 -5.51 10.12 30.74
N LYS A 197 -6.57 9.37 31.05
CA LYS A 197 -7.79 9.87 31.72
C LYS A 197 -7.39 10.45 33.07
N ASN A 198 -7.77 11.70 33.35
CA ASN A 198 -8.01 12.12 34.72
C ASN A 198 -9.08 13.23 34.75
N SER A 199 -10.16 12.92 35.45
CA SER A 199 -11.25 13.82 35.81
C SER A 199 -10.74 14.85 36.82
N ILE A 200 -10.82 16.15 36.53
CA ILE A 200 -10.71 17.18 37.56
C ILE A 200 -11.73 18.29 37.28
N ASN A 201 -12.42 18.62 38.37
CA ASN A 201 -13.50 19.57 38.57
C ASN A 201 -13.36 20.93 37.86
N LEU A 202 -14.49 21.38 37.33
CA LEU A 202 -14.80 22.78 37.05
C LEU A 202 -14.98 23.53 38.37
N ASN A 203 -14.06 24.42 38.69
CA ASN A 203 -14.33 25.62 39.48
C ASN A 203 -13.50 26.77 38.90
N GLU A 204 -14.18 27.75 38.32
CA GLU A 204 -13.72 29.13 38.22
C GLU A 204 -13.73 29.77 39.63
N PRO A 205 -13.17 30.98 39.85
CA PRO A 205 -12.29 31.80 39.00
C PRO A 205 -11.08 32.37 39.77
N ALA A 206 -10.01 32.77 39.08
CA ALA A 206 -9.03 33.71 39.63
C ALA A 206 -8.36 34.53 38.54
N LEU A 207 -8.96 35.69 38.24
CA LEU A 207 -8.27 36.83 37.63
C LEU A 207 -7.31 37.41 38.70
N SER A 208 -6.01 37.20 38.52
CA SER A 208 -4.98 37.89 39.30
C SER A 208 -3.73 38.10 38.44
N SER A 209 -3.17 39.31 38.58
CA SER A 209 -1.88 39.76 38.06
C SER A 209 -1.85 40.29 36.62
N TYR A 210 -2.25 41.55 36.46
CA TYR A 210 -1.47 42.55 35.73
C TYR A 210 -1.61 43.89 36.46
N SER A 211 -0.92 44.02 37.59
CA SER A 211 -0.64 45.30 38.23
C SER A 211 0.73 45.77 37.76
N ASN A 212 0.77 46.78 36.91
CA ASN A 212 1.84 47.77 36.81
C ASN A 212 1.42 48.86 35.82
N PHE A 213 0.58 49.80 36.26
CA PHE A 213 0.64 51.18 35.76
C PHE A 213 0.20 52.12 36.88
N SER A 214 1.14 52.99 37.27
CA SER A 214 1.00 53.95 38.35
C SER A 214 0.26 55.20 37.87
N THR A 215 -0.66 55.66 38.72
CA THR A 215 -1.03 57.06 38.99
C THR A 215 -1.30 58.02 37.81
N ALA A 216 -2.56 58.09 37.42
CA ALA A 216 -3.21 59.36 37.05
C ALA A 216 -4.58 59.41 37.73
N SER A 217 -4.63 60.08 38.89
CA SER A 217 -5.85 60.27 39.67
C SER A 217 -6.73 61.33 39.00
N GLY A 218 -7.47 60.93 37.96
CA GLY A 218 -8.69 61.63 37.54
C GLY A 218 -9.87 60.96 38.24
N THR A 219 -10.49 61.64 39.21
CA THR A 219 -11.76 61.19 39.79
C THR A 219 -12.83 61.18 38.71
N LEU A 220 -13.10 60.00 38.15
CA LEU A 220 -14.20 59.80 37.22
C LEU A 220 -15.50 60.23 37.87
N THR A 221 -16.26 61.06 37.17
CA THR A 221 -17.56 61.53 37.65
C THR A 221 -18.52 60.34 37.78
N ALA A 222 -19.50 60.41 38.69
CA ALA A 222 -20.51 59.36 38.87
C ALA A 222 -21.22 58.98 37.56
N ARG A 223 -21.31 59.93 36.62
CA ARG A 223 -21.87 59.74 35.28
C ARG A 223 -20.99 58.88 34.37
N GLU A 224 -19.67 58.99 34.48
CA GLU A 224 -18.72 58.17 33.71
C GLU A 224 -18.67 56.73 34.22
N LEU A 225 -18.76 56.55 35.54
CA LEU A 225 -18.87 55.21 36.15
C LEU A 225 -20.16 54.49 35.75
N ALA A 226 -21.28 55.21 35.63
CA ALA A 226 -22.54 54.65 35.15
C ALA A 226 -22.44 54.18 33.69
N LYS A 227 -21.82 54.98 32.81
CA LYS A 227 -21.58 54.61 31.40
C LYS A 227 -20.68 53.38 31.27
N LEU A 228 -19.63 53.29 32.08
CA LEU A 228 -18.71 52.15 32.06
C LEU A 228 -19.43 50.86 32.50
N ARG A 229 -20.31 50.92 33.49
CA ARG A 229 -21.13 49.79 33.93
C ARG A 229 -22.11 49.34 32.84
N GLU A 230 -22.78 50.28 32.19
CA GLU A 230 -23.68 49.98 31.06
C GLU A 230 -22.92 49.34 29.89
N GLU A 231 -21.70 49.81 29.59
CA GLU A 231 -20.84 49.25 28.56
C GLU A 231 -20.37 47.82 28.91
N GLN A 232 -19.98 47.57 30.17
CA GLN A 232 -19.64 46.23 30.64
C GLN A 232 -20.84 45.27 30.55
N GLU A 233 -22.04 45.73 30.88
CA GLU A 233 -23.26 44.93 30.78
C GLU A 233 -23.62 44.62 29.32
N ARG A 234 -23.46 45.60 28.42
CA ARG A 234 -23.59 45.39 26.96
C ARG A 234 -22.61 44.35 26.44
N LEU A 235 -21.35 44.38 26.87
CA LEU A 235 -20.34 43.39 26.48
C LEU A 235 -20.70 42.00 27.00
N ARG A 236 -21.18 41.90 28.25
CA ARG A 236 -21.63 40.63 28.84
C ARG A 236 -22.80 40.02 28.07
N LEU A 237 -23.80 40.83 27.71
CA LEU A 237 -24.93 40.39 26.89
C LEU A 237 -24.49 39.94 25.49
N ARG A 238 -23.56 40.68 24.87
CA ARG A 238 -23.00 40.30 23.56
C ARG A 238 -22.26 38.95 23.62
N GLN A 239 -21.53 38.69 24.69
CA GLN A 239 -20.86 37.40 24.89
C GLN A 239 -21.86 36.25 25.07
N ILE A 240 -22.95 36.46 25.82
CA ILE A 240 -24.03 35.48 25.99
C ILE A 240 -24.68 35.17 24.64
N GLU A 241 -24.96 36.19 23.84
CA GLU A 241 -25.57 36.01 22.51
C GLU A 241 -24.65 35.26 21.56
N LEU A 242 -23.34 35.59 21.54
CA LEU A 242 -22.36 34.84 20.76
C LEU A 242 -22.24 33.38 21.21
N ALA A 243 -22.34 33.11 22.53
CA ALA A 243 -22.34 31.75 23.06
C ALA A 243 -23.59 30.98 22.63
N ARG A 244 -24.76 31.63 22.60
CA ARG A 244 -26.02 31.06 22.10
C ARG A 244 -25.91 30.69 20.62
N GLN A 245 -25.42 31.61 19.78
CA GLN A 245 -25.23 31.35 18.35
C GLN A 245 -24.26 30.19 18.09
N ARG A 246 -23.18 30.08 18.88
CA ARG A 246 -22.24 28.95 18.78
C ARG A 246 -22.92 27.61 19.06
N ARG A 247 -23.75 27.53 20.12
CA ARG A 247 -24.51 26.31 20.45
C ARG A 247 -25.50 25.94 19.35
N GLU A 248 -26.18 26.93 18.76
CA GLU A 248 -27.15 26.70 17.69
C GLU A 248 -26.47 26.17 16.41
N ILE A 249 -25.32 26.75 16.04
CA ILE A 249 -24.50 26.26 14.93
C ILE A 249 -24.02 24.82 15.18
N GLU A 250 -23.57 24.52 16.41
CA GLU A 250 -23.11 23.19 16.79
C GLU A 250 -24.25 22.15 16.74
N GLN A 251 -25.44 22.51 17.25
CA GLN A 251 -26.62 21.65 17.17
C GLN A 251 -27.04 21.39 15.72
N GLU A 252 -27.00 22.41 14.86
CA GLU A 252 -27.30 22.27 13.44
C GLU A 252 -26.27 21.37 12.73
N GLN A 253 -25.00 21.48 13.08
CA GLN A 253 -23.95 20.58 12.57
C GLN A 253 -24.21 19.13 13.00
N GLN A 254 -24.51 18.89 14.27
CA GLN A 254 -24.87 17.55 14.76
C GLN A 254 -26.11 16.98 14.07
N ARG A 255 -27.12 17.82 13.79
CA ARG A 255 -28.32 17.41 13.05
C ARG A 255 -27.99 16.97 11.63
N ARG A 256 -27.18 17.75 10.90
CA ARG A 256 -26.72 17.42 9.54
C ARG A 256 -25.86 16.17 9.50
N GLU A 257 -25.01 15.95 10.50
CA GLU A 257 -24.21 14.72 10.59
C GLU A 257 -25.08 13.48 10.82
N LYS A 258 -26.07 13.57 11.70
CA LYS A 258 -27.05 12.48 11.92
C LYS A 258 -27.85 12.19 10.64
N GLU A 259 -28.28 13.21 9.91
CA GLU A 259 -28.99 13.04 8.64
C GLU A 259 -28.11 12.37 7.57
N LEU A 260 -26.83 12.75 7.48
CA LEU A 260 -25.87 12.12 6.58
C LEU A 260 -25.61 10.65 6.94
N LEU A 261 -25.59 10.31 8.23
CA LEU A 261 -25.48 8.94 8.72
C LEU A 261 -26.69 8.11 8.31
N VAL A 262 -27.91 8.61 8.54
CA VAL A 262 -29.16 7.94 8.10
C VAL A 262 -29.16 7.75 6.58
N LYS A 263 -28.75 8.77 5.81
CA LYS A 263 -28.67 8.69 4.35
C LYS A 263 -27.59 7.70 3.86
N LYS A 264 -26.51 7.51 4.61
CA LYS A 264 -25.51 6.47 4.31
C LYS A 264 -26.08 5.09 4.61
N GLU A 265 -26.74 4.91 5.75
CA GLU A 265 -27.36 3.64 6.14
C GLU A 265 -28.42 3.19 5.12
N ASN A 266 -29.28 4.12 4.67
CA ASN A 266 -30.28 3.82 3.64
C ASN A 266 -29.62 3.37 2.32
N ARG A 267 -28.55 4.02 1.88
CA ARG A 267 -27.79 3.59 0.68
C ARG A 267 -27.19 2.19 0.85
N PHE A 268 -26.69 1.84 2.03
CA PHE A 268 -26.22 0.49 2.31
C PHE A 268 -27.35 -0.55 2.32
N ARG A 269 -28.53 -0.18 2.81
CA ARG A 269 -29.72 -1.06 2.76
C ARG A 269 -30.17 -1.29 1.31
N GLU A 270 -30.27 -0.24 0.51
CA GLU A 270 -30.60 -0.35 -0.91
C GLU A 270 -29.58 -1.18 -1.69
N GLN A 271 -28.28 -1.02 -1.40
CA GLN A 271 -27.25 -1.82 -2.05
C GLN A 271 -27.38 -3.31 -1.71
N ARG A 272 -27.61 -3.65 -0.43
CA ARG A 272 -27.85 -5.04 -0.03
C ARG A 272 -29.07 -5.64 -0.72
N GLN A 273 -30.16 -4.89 -0.83
CA GLN A 273 -31.35 -5.35 -1.55
C GLN A 273 -31.05 -5.62 -3.02
N LYS A 274 -30.29 -4.76 -3.70
CA LYS A 274 -29.86 -4.99 -5.09
C LYS A 274 -28.99 -6.22 -5.23
N GLU A 275 -28.03 -6.42 -4.32
CA GLU A 275 -27.16 -7.61 -4.32
C GLU A 275 -27.99 -8.90 -4.10
N GLU A 276 -28.96 -8.88 -3.18
CA GLU A 276 -29.89 -10.00 -2.96
C GLU A 276 -30.79 -10.27 -4.18
N GLU A 277 -31.27 -9.22 -4.85
CA GLU A 277 -32.05 -9.32 -6.10
C GLU A 277 -31.21 -9.91 -7.25
N GLU A 278 -29.96 -9.46 -7.40
CA GLU A 278 -29.02 -10.00 -8.40
C GLU A 278 -28.68 -11.47 -8.12
N GLU A 279 -28.41 -11.84 -6.87
CA GLU A 279 -28.20 -13.23 -6.47
C GLU A 279 -29.44 -14.09 -6.71
N ALA A 280 -30.64 -13.56 -6.45
CA ALA A 280 -31.88 -14.23 -6.75
C ALA A 280 -32.05 -14.45 -8.26
N ALA A 281 -31.73 -13.44 -9.09
CA ALA A 281 -31.77 -13.55 -10.54
C ALA A 281 -30.79 -14.61 -11.07
N VAL A 282 -29.56 -14.65 -10.56
CA VAL A 282 -28.56 -15.68 -10.91
C VAL A 282 -29.05 -17.07 -10.51
N ARG A 283 -29.64 -17.23 -9.31
CA ARG A 283 -30.24 -18.49 -8.88
C ARG A 283 -31.38 -18.95 -9.80
N ILE A 284 -32.27 -18.04 -10.19
CA ILE A 284 -33.37 -18.32 -11.13
C ILE A 284 -32.81 -18.73 -12.50
N GLN A 285 -31.80 -18.02 -13.01
CA GLN A 285 -31.18 -18.34 -14.30
C GLN A 285 -30.48 -19.70 -14.28
N GLY A 286 -29.78 -20.02 -13.18
CA GLY A 286 -29.18 -21.34 -12.95
C GLY A 286 -30.23 -22.45 -12.92
N ALA A 287 -31.34 -22.24 -12.21
CA ALA A 287 -32.46 -23.18 -12.17
C ALA A 287 -33.07 -23.39 -13.57
N TYR A 288 -33.25 -22.32 -14.35
CA TYR A 288 -33.77 -22.39 -15.71
C TYR A 288 -32.82 -23.15 -16.65
N ARG A 289 -31.51 -22.94 -16.54
CA ARG A 289 -30.50 -23.69 -17.30
C ARG A 289 -30.54 -25.18 -16.97
N ASN A 290 -30.65 -25.53 -15.68
CA ASN A 290 -30.78 -26.91 -15.24
C ASN A 290 -32.07 -27.57 -15.73
N TYR A 291 -33.19 -26.84 -15.67
CA TYR A 291 -34.48 -27.29 -16.22
C TYR A 291 -34.38 -27.56 -17.73
N ARG A 292 -33.80 -26.63 -18.50
CA ARG A 292 -33.59 -26.78 -19.94
C ARG A 292 -32.73 -28.00 -20.28
N ASN A 293 -31.66 -28.23 -19.54
CA ASN A 293 -30.79 -29.40 -19.72
C ASN A 293 -31.54 -30.71 -19.42
N ARG A 294 -32.32 -30.77 -18.34
CA ARG A 294 -33.16 -31.93 -18.01
C ARG A 294 -34.19 -32.20 -19.11
N ARG A 295 -34.82 -31.17 -19.66
CA ARG A 295 -35.78 -31.30 -20.77
C ARG A 295 -35.11 -31.88 -22.03
N LYS A 296 -33.95 -31.35 -22.43
CA LYS A 296 -33.16 -31.88 -23.56
C LYS A 296 -32.79 -33.35 -23.35
N LEU A 297 -32.40 -33.73 -22.15
CA LEU A 297 -32.07 -35.12 -21.82
C LEU A 297 -33.29 -36.04 -21.92
N LYS A 298 -34.47 -35.59 -21.47
CA LYS A 298 -35.74 -36.32 -21.65
C LYS A 298 -36.09 -36.48 -23.12
N GLU A 299 -35.97 -35.41 -23.92
CA GLU A 299 -36.21 -35.46 -25.38
C GLU A 299 -35.23 -36.40 -26.09
N GLN A 300 -33.94 -36.40 -25.71
CA GLN A 300 -32.95 -37.32 -26.26
C GLN A 300 -33.27 -38.78 -25.91
N LYS A 301 -33.66 -39.06 -24.66
CA LYS A 301 -34.13 -40.40 -24.25
C LYS A 301 -35.37 -40.81 -25.03
N GLN A 302 -36.33 -39.91 -25.22
CA GLN A 302 -37.53 -40.19 -26.01
C GLN A 302 -37.21 -40.48 -27.47
N ARG A 303 -36.27 -39.75 -28.08
CA ARG A 303 -35.77 -40.03 -29.44
C ARG A 303 -35.07 -41.38 -29.53
N GLN A 304 -34.25 -41.74 -28.54
CA GLN A 304 -33.62 -43.07 -28.50
C GLN A 304 -34.65 -44.19 -28.40
N ILE A 305 -35.69 -44.02 -27.56
CA ILE A 305 -36.80 -44.96 -27.44
C ILE A 305 -37.57 -45.04 -28.77
N SER A 306 -37.93 -43.90 -29.38
CA SER A 306 -38.63 -43.86 -30.67
C SER A 306 -37.82 -44.49 -31.80
N ASN A 307 -36.50 -44.25 -31.85
CA ASN A 307 -35.62 -44.89 -32.81
C ASN A 307 -35.58 -46.41 -32.57
N PHE A 308 -35.49 -46.86 -31.31
CA PHE A 308 -35.53 -48.28 -30.98
C PHE A 308 -36.86 -48.95 -31.41
N VAL A 309 -37.99 -48.25 -31.24
CA VAL A 309 -39.31 -48.73 -31.70
C VAL A 309 -39.39 -48.77 -33.23
N ASN A 310 -38.83 -47.78 -33.95
CA ASN A 310 -38.78 -47.79 -35.42
C ASN A 310 -37.87 -48.90 -35.98
N TYR A 311 -36.78 -49.24 -35.30
CA TYR A 311 -35.96 -50.41 -35.69
C TYR A 311 -36.67 -51.75 -35.46
N ARG A 312 -37.71 -51.78 -34.62
CA ARG A 312 -38.56 -52.96 -34.42
C ARG A 312 -39.70 -53.09 -35.44
N GLY A 313 -40.00 -52.02 -36.19
CA GLY A 313 -41.04 -52.00 -37.24
C GLY A 313 -40.56 -52.41 -38.64
N LEU A 314 -39.26 -52.65 -38.83
CA LEU A 314 -38.65 -53.12 -40.07
C LEU A 314 -38.50 -54.65 -40.15
N TRP A 315 -39.19 -55.37 -39.27
CA TRP A 315 -39.34 -56.83 -39.34
C TRP A 315 -40.83 -57.14 -39.41
N SER A 316 -41.39 -56.95 -40.59
CA SER A 316 -42.67 -57.56 -40.99
C SER A 316 -42.32 -58.83 -41.76
N PRO A 317 -42.57 -60.04 -41.23
CA PRO A 317 -42.45 -61.29 -41.97
C PRO A 317 -43.77 -61.57 -42.69
N GLU A 318 -43.71 -61.72 -44.02
CA GLU A 318 -44.78 -62.33 -44.81
C GLU A 318 -44.81 -63.86 -44.54
N PRO A 319 -45.96 -64.53 -44.65
CA PRO A 319 -46.21 -65.80 -43.99
C PRO A 319 -45.91 -66.97 -44.91
N ASP A 320 -45.12 -67.93 -44.42
CA ASP A 320 -45.11 -69.26 -45.00
C ASP A 320 -45.19 -70.30 -43.88
N GLU A 321 -46.14 -71.21 -44.05
CA GLU A 321 -46.69 -72.05 -43.01
C GLU A 321 -45.81 -73.28 -42.71
N ARG A 322 -45.99 -73.79 -41.47
CA ARG A 322 -45.77 -75.17 -40.99
C ARG A 322 -44.38 -75.51 -40.43
N ARG A 323 -44.24 -75.33 -39.12
CA ARG A 323 -44.38 -76.41 -38.10
C ARG A 323 -43.97 -75.90 -36.71
N ILE A 324 -44.87 -75.99 -35.75
CA ILE A 324 -44.63 -75.83 -34.30
C ILE A 324 -44.50 -77.24 -33.71
N PRO A 325 -43.50 -77.53 -32.83
CA PRO A 325 -43.79 -77.49 -31.39
C PRO A 325 -42.67 -76.91 -30.49
N SER A 326 -43.07 -75.92 -29.68
CA SER A 326 -42.73 -75.71 -28.26
C SER A 326 -41.31 -76.03 -27.73
N SER A 327 -40.49 -75.00 -27.49
CA SER A 327 -40.06 -74.64 -26.13
C SER A 327 -39.39 -73.26 -26.15
N ILE A 328 -39.98 -72.32 -25.42
CA ILE A 328 -39.49 -70.96 -25.23
C ILE A 328 -38.85 -70.93 -23.85
N GLU A 329 -37.53 -70.80 -23.78
CA GLU A 329 -36.88 -70.21 -22.61
C GLU A 329 -35.65 -69.39 -23.02
N GLN A 330 -35.80 -68.08 -22.79
CA GLN A 330 -34.81 -67.19 -22.19
C GLN A 330 -33.51 -66.89 -22.96
N ARG A 331 -33.47 -65.70 -23.57
CA ARG A 331 -32.22 -64.93 -23.70
C ARG A 331 -32.38 -63.47 -23.29
N ASN A 332 -31.78 -63.18 -22.14
CA ASN A 332 -30.91 -62.04 -21.83
C ASN A 332 -31.44 -60.61 -21.98
N VAL A 333 -32.20 -60.18 -20.97
CA VAL A 333 -32.17 -58.81 -20.49
C VAL A 333 -30.88 -58.60 -19.69
N HIS A 334 -30.15 -57.53 -19.97
CA HIS A 334 -28.90 -57.19 -19.29
C HIS A 334 -29.08 -57.07 -17.78
N SER A 335 -28.42 -57.97 -17.05
CA SER A 335 -28.35 -57.98 -15.59
C SER A 335 -27.70 -56.69 -15.08
N THR A 336 -28.42 -56.02 -14.18
CA THR A 336 -27.86 -54.89 -13.44
C THR A 336 -26.73 -55.37 -12.52
N PRO A 337 -25.78 -54.51 -12.12
CA PRO A 337 -24.70 -54.89 -11.20
C PRO A 337 -25.19 -55.56 -9.90
N LEU A 338 -26.40 -55.22 -9.44
CA LEU A 338 -27.04 -55.84 -8.27
C LEU A 338 -27.48 -57.29 -8.54
N ASP A 339 -27.93 -57.60 -9.76
CA ASP A 339 -28.34 -58.95 -10.14
C ASP A 339 -27.13 -59.87 -10.32
N ARG A 340 -25.99 -59.34 -10.78
CA ARG A 340 -24.72 -60.07 -10.82
C ARG A 340 -24.21 -60.42 -9.42
N TYR A 341 -24.35 -59.50 -8.46
CA TYR A 341 -23.98 -59.75 -7.06
C TYR A 341 -24.90 -60.79 -6.40
N ARG A 342 -26.21 -60.76 -6.67
CA ARG A 342 -27.15 -61.78 -6.18
C ARG A 342 -26.90 -63.16 -6.81
N LYS A 343 -26.57 -63.21 -8.10
CA LYS A 343 -26.26 -64.47 -8.80
C LYS A 343 -24.96 -65.09 -8.28
N TRP A 344 -23.90 -64.29 -8.13
CA TRP A 344 -22.64 -64.74 -7.55
C TRP A 344 -22.79 -65.23 -6.10
N ARG A 345 -23.58 -64.53 -5.27
CA ARG A 345 -23.87 -64.92 -3.88
C ARG A 345 -24.64 -66.24 -3.80
N ASN A 346 -25.63 -66.46 -4.67
CA ASN A 346 -26.42 -67.70 -4.68
C ASN A 346 -25.63 -68.89 -5.25
N GLU A 347 -24.71 -68.67 -6.20
CA GLU A 347 -23.84 -69.72 -6.75
C GLU A 347 -22.79 -70.20 -5.74
N HIS A 348 -22.38 -69.36 -4.78
CA HIS A 348 -21.32 -69.68 -3.82
C HIS A 348 -21.83 -69.96 -2.39
N GLN A 349 -23.14 -69.96 -2.15
CA GLN A 349 -23.70 -70.24 -0.82
C GLN A 349 -24.21 -71.69 -0.64
N TRP A 350 -23.98 -72.59 -1.61
CA TRP A 350 -24.40 -74.00 -1.54
C TRP A 350 -23.23 -74.98 -1.71
N SER A 351 -22.17 -74.79 -0.92
CA SER A 351 -21.05 -75.76 -0.80
C SER A 351 -20.70 -76.06 0.65
N ALA A 352 -21.72 -76.18 1.49
CA ALA A 352 -21.60 -76.75 2.83
C ALA A 352 -22.86 -77.56 3.14
N SER A 353 -23.05 -78.68 2.44
CA SER A 353 -23.73 -79.88 2.95
C SER A 353 -23.65 -81.00 1.92
N SER A 354 -22.93 -82.04 2.31
CA SER A 354 -22.91 -83.39 1.77
C SER A 354 -24.28 -83.89 1.26
N SER A 355 -24.32 -84.42 0.04
CA SER A 355 -25.39 -85.33 -0.36
C SER A 355 -24.86 -86.38 -1.33
N VAL A 356 -24.71 -87.58 -0.76
CA VAL A 356 -24.48 -88.86 -1.44
C VAL A 356 -25.60 -89.10 -2.45
N LYS A 357 -25.25 -89.30 -3.73
CA LYS A 357 -26.13 -89.99 -4.69
C LYS A 357 -25.35 -91.01 -5.50
N SER A 358 -25.59 -92.25 -5.09
CA SER A 358 -25.44 -93.51 -5.80
C SER A 358 -26.22 -93.54 -7.10
N GLU A 359 -25.61 -94.02 -8.18
CA GLU A 359 -26.20 -94.61 -9.39
C GLU A 359 -25.01 -94.95 -10.31
N ASN A 360 -24.93 -96.05 -11.08
CA ASN A 360 -25.85 -97.15 -11.31
C ASN A 360 -24.99 -98.27 -11.93
N ILE A 361 -25.04 -99.48 -11.37
CA ILE A 361 -24.33 -100.65 -11.88
C ILE A 361 -25.14 -101.19 -13.06
N ASN A 362 -24.57 -101.14 -14.26
CA ASN A 362 -25.14 -101.80 -15.43
C ASN A 362 -24.23 -102.94 -15.86
N THR A 363 -24.55 -104.15 -15.39
CA THR A 363 -23.94 -105.40 -15.81
C THR A 363 -24.42 -105.79 -17.21
N LYS A 364 -23.51 -105.84 -18.17
CA LYS A 364 -23.68 -106.65 -19.39
C LYS A 364 -22.57 -107.69 -19.44
N LYS A 365 -22.98 -108.96 -19.32
CA LYS A 365 -22.19 -110.14 -19.67
C LYS A 365 -21.95 -110.15 -21.17
N SER A 366 -20.70 -110.42 -21.58
CA SER A 366 -20.43 -111.13 -22.83
C SER A 366 -19.13 -111.91 -22.68
N ASP A 367 -19.20 -113.17 -23.08
CA ASP A 367 -18.19 -114.19 -23.04
C ASP A 367 -16.91 -113.81 -23.78
N ALA A 368 -15.75 -114.15 -23.21
CA ALA A 368 -14.54 -114.49 -23.95
C ALA A 368 -13.51 -115.12 -22.99
N ASN A 369 -13.48 -116.45 -22.99
CA ASN A 369 -12.34 -117.24 -22.53
C ASN A 369 -11.16 -116.94 -23.48
N GLN A 370 -10.14 -116.21 -23.02
CA GLN A 370 -8.80 -116.28 -23.60
C GLN A 370 -7.75 -116.05 -22.51
N SER A 371 -7.13 -117.16 -22.11
CA SER A 371 -5.88 -117.26 -21.36
C SER A 371 -4.82 -116.34 -21.97
N PHE A 372 -4.28 -115.35 -21.25
CA PHE A 372 -2.96 -114.77 -21.55
C PHE A 372 -2.38 -113.97 -20.36
N GLY A 373 -1.25 -114.46 -19.81
CA GLY A 373 -0.14 -113.64 -19.32
C GLY A 373 -0.24 -112.96 -17.94
N PHE A 374 0.32 -113.62 -16.92
CA PHE A 374 0.65 -113.07 -15.59
C PHE A 374 1.62 -111.85 -15.59
N SER A 375 1.99 -111.30 -16.76
CA SER A 375 2.82 -110.09 -16.91
C SER A 375 2.02 -108.78 -17.00
N SER A 376 0.69 -108.84 -17.17
CA SER A 376 -0.17 -107.65 -17.37
C SER A 376 -0.46 -106.89 -16.06
N PHE A 377 -0.54 -107.60 -14.93
CA PHE A 377 -0.85 -107.00 -13.63
C PHE A 377 0.29 -106.14 -13.04
N ARG A 378 1.55 -106.44 -13.37
CA ARG A 378 2.70 -105.63 -12.93
C ARG A 378 2.78 -104.29 -13.66
N HIS A 379 2.46 -104.26 -14.95
CA HIS A 379 2.36 -103.00 -15.69
C HIS A 379 1.17 -102.16 -15.24
N ALA A 380 0.01 -102.77 -15.01
CA ALA A 380 -1.15 -102.04 -14.46
C ALA A 380 -0.90 -101.48 -13.04
N ALA A 381 -0.20 -102.23 -12.18
CA ALA A 381 0.16 -101.76 -10.83
C ALA A 381 1.18 -100.61 -10.86
N ASN A 382 2.22 -100.72 -11.70
CA ASN A 382 3.20 -99.65 -11.88
C ASN A 382 2.57 -98.39 -12.50
N GLU A 383 1.62 -98.56 -13.41
CA GLU A 383 0.89 -97.46 -14.03
C GLU A 383 -0.07 -96.79 -13.05
N LEU A 384 -0.72 -97.55 -12.17
CA LEU A 384 -1.52 -97.01 -11.08
C LEU A 384 -0.66 -96.22 -10.09
N GLU A 385 0.54 -96.72 -9.76
CA GLU A 385 1.47 -96.00 -8.88
C GLU A 385 1.99 -94.71 -9.53
N ARG A 386 2.25 -94.73 -10.85
CA ARG A 386 2.62 -93.56 -11.64
C ARG A 386 1.52 -92.50 -11.63
N LEU A 387 0.27 -92.90 -11.90
CA LEU A 387 -0.89 -92.02 -11.86
C LEU A 387 -1.16 -91.48 -10.44
N GLN A 388 -0.94 -92.28 -9.39
CA GLN A 388 -1.04 -91.81 -8.02
C GLN A 388 0.06 -90.78 -7.67
N LYS A 389 1.29 -90.97 -8.17
CA LYS A 389 2.36 -89.99 -8.00
C LYS A 389 2.07 -88.69 -8.77
N GLU A 390 1.60 -88.78 -10.01
CA GLU A 390 1.18 -87.63 -10.81
C GLU A 390 0.02 -86.87 -10.16
N ALA A 391 -0.97 -87.59 -9.60
CA ALA A 391 -2.08 -86.98 -8.86
C ALA A 391 -1.61 -86.26 -7.59
N ARG A 392 -0.63 -86.82 -6.85
CA ARG A 392 -0.03 -86.17 -5.67
C ARG A 392 0.77 -84.93 -6.04
N GLU A 393 1.55 -84.97 -7.13
CA GLU A 393 2.27 -83.78 -7.61
C GLU A 393 1.31 -82.70 -8.08
N LEU A 394 0.25 -83.05 -8.79
CA LEU A 394 -0.76 -82.10 -9.25
C LEU A 394 -1.51 -81.46 -8.07
N ALA A 395 -1.80 -82.24 -7.01
CA ALA A 395 -2.34 -81.71 -5.77
C ALA A 395 -1.36 -80.76 -5.07
N ARG A 396 -0.05 -81.07 -5.06
CA ARG A 396 0.98 -80.19 -4.49
C ARG A 396 1.10 -78.86 -5.25
N ARG A 397 1.14 -78.90 -6.58
CA ARG A 397 1.18 -77.70 -7.43
C ARG A 397 -0.06 -76.82 -7.25
N LYS A 398 -1.25 -77.42 -7.17
CA LYS A 398 -2.49 -76.68 -6.89
C LYS A 398 -2.49 -76.04 -5.50
N ALA A 399 -1.90 -76.69 -4.49
CA ALA A 399 -1.76 -76.11 -3.16
C ALA A 399 -0.74 -74.94 -3.14
N GLU A 400 0.38 -75.08 -3.86
CA GLU A 400 1.38 -74.01 -4.02
C GLU A 400 0.79 -72.79 -4.77
N GLU A 401 0.01 -73.02 -5.83
CA GLU A 401 -0.67 -71.98 -6.60
C GLU A 401 -1.75 -71.28 -5.76
N ALA A 402 -2.57 -72.02 -5.00
CA ALA A 402 -3.56 -71.44 -4.09
C ALA A 402 -2.91 -70.56 -3.01
N HIS A 403 -1.78 -70.98 -2.45
CA HIS A 403 -1.04 -70.19 -1.46
C HIS A 403 -0.43 -68.92 -2.08
N ALA A 404 0.06 -68.99 -3.33
CA ALA A 404 0.55 -67.83 -4.06
C ALA A 404 -0.57 -66.82 -4.39
N GLU A 405 -1.77 -67.31 -4.75
CA GLU A 405 -2.95 -66.46 -4.94
C GLU A 405 -3.40 -65.79 -3.64
N GLU A 406 -3.32 -66.48 -2.50
CA GLU A 406 -3.69 -65.92 -1.19
C GLU A 406 -2.74 -64.80 -0.74
N LEU A 407 -1.42 -64.96 -0.96
CA LEU A 407 -0.42 -63.90 -0.75
C LEU A 407 -0.70 -62.67 -1.62
N ASN A 408 -1.00 -62.87 -2.91
CA ASN A 408 -1.32 -61.77 -3.82
C ASN A 408 -2.63 -61.07 -3.43
N ALA A 409 -3.64 -61.82 -2.98
CA ALA A 409 -4.88 -61.26 -2.48
C ALA A 409 -4.66 -60.41 -1.22
N HIS A 410 -3.76 -60.84 -0.33
CA HIS A 410 -3.38 -60.06 0.86
C HIS A 410 -2.75 -58.71 0.47
N ASP A 411 -1.80 -58.71 -0.47
CA ASP A 411 -1.14 -57.49 -0.94
C ASP A 411 -2.14 -56.52 -1.62
N VAL A 412 -3.07 -57.05 -2.42
CA VAL A 412 -4.13 -56.24 -3.05
C VAL A 412 -5.03 -55.58 -1.99
N VAL A 413 -5.37 -56.29 -0.91
CA VAL A 413 -6.16 -55.74 0.20
C VAL A 413 -5.38 -54.66 0.97
N GLN A 414 -4.09 -54.90 1.25
CA GLN A 414 -3.24 -53.90 1.91
C GLN A 414 -3.10 -52.61 1.07
N LEU A 415 -2.84 -52.76 -0.23
CA LEU A 415 -2.73 -51.63 -1.16
C LEU A 415 -4.04 -50.86 -1.28
N SER A 416 -5.18 -51.56 -1.28
CA SER A 416 -6.51 -50.93 -1.29
C SER A 416 -6.76 -50.09 -0.03
N ASN A 417 -6.40 -50.62 1.14
CA ASN A 417 -6.51 -49.89 2.41
C ASN A 417 -5.60 -48.65 2.43
N HIS A 418 -4.35 -48.79 1.97
CA HIS A 418 -3.42 -47.67 1.91
C HIS A 418 -3.90 -46.59 0.92
N LEU A 419 -4.44 -46.97 -0.23
CA LEU A 419 -5.04 -46.04 -1.19
C LEU A 419 -6.21 -45.27 -0.56
N GLN A 420 -7.04 -45.95 0.24
CA GLN A 420 -8.16 -45.31 0.92
C GLN A 420 -7.70 -44.32 1.99
N GLU A 421 -6.66 -44.66 2.75
CA GLU A 421 -6.04 -43.77 3.72
C GLU A 421 -5.41 -42.53 3.04
N LEU A 422 -4.74 -42.71 1.90
CA LEU A 422 -4.19 -41.59 1.13
C LEU A 422 -5.31 -40.69 0.59
N LYS A 423 -6.45 -41.25 0.16
CA LYS A 423 -7.61 -40.47 -0.26
C LYS A 423 -8.18 -39.64 0.89
N THR A 424 -8.35 -40.21 2.07
CA THR A 424 -8.87 -39.45 3.23
C THR A 424 -7.91 -38.34 3.65
N LYS A 425 -6.60 -38.64 3.72
CA LYS A 425 -5.55 -37.64 3.98
C LYS A 425 -5.58 -36.51 2.96
N ARG A 426 -5.67 -36.84 1.67
CA ARG A 426 -5.79 -35.84 0.60
C ARG A 426 -7.02 -34.95 0.80
N THR A 427 -8.20 -35.52 1.04
CA THR A 427 -9.42 -34.73 1.24
C THR A 427 -9.34 -33.82 2.47
N ALA A 428 -8.71 -34.28 3.55
CA ALA A 428 -8.49 -33.46 4.75
C ALA A 428 -7.54 -32.28 4.47
N LEU A 429 -6.47 -32.51 3.73
CA LEU A 429 -5.54 -31.45 3.31
C LEU A 429 -6.19 -30.45 2.35
N GLU A 430 -7.01 -30.92 1.41
CA GLU A 430 -7.77 -30.04 0.52
C GLU A 430 -8.76 -29.16 1.31
N ALA A 431 -9.46 -29.72 2.30
CA ALA A 431 -10.31 -28.96 3.19
C ALA A 431 -9.54 -27.92 4.02
N ALA A 432 -8.39 -28.28 4.58
CA ALA A 432 -7.51 -27.35 5.30
C ALA A 432 -7.03 -26.21 4.39
N ARG A 433 -6.60 -26.52 3.17
CA ARG A 433 -6.20 -25.52 2.18
C ARG A 433 -7.35 -24.54 1.87
N GLU A 434 -8.58 -25.04 1.70
CA GLU A 434 -9.74 -24.16 1.48
C GLU A 434 -9.98 -23.21 2.66
N THR A 435 -9.83 -23.67 3.90
CA THR A 435 -9.99 -22.80 5.07
C THR A 435 -8.97 -21.67 5.10
N ILE A 436 -7.70 -21.96 4.78
CA ILE A 436 -6.62 -20.96 4.70
C ILE A 436 -6.93 -19.95 3.59
N ILE A 437 -7.40 -20.41 2.43
CA ILE A 437 -7.78 -19.53 1.31
C ILE A 437 -8.92 -18.59 1.71
N ARG A 438 -9.95 -19.10 2.40
CA ARG A 438 -11.06 -18.26 2.89
C ARG A 438 -10.57 -17.22 3.89
N GLN A 439 -9.68 -17.59 4.82
CA GLN A 439 -9.07 -16.66 5.77
C GLN A 439 -8.25 -15.58 5.04
N MET A 440 -7.42 -15.97 4.06
CA MET A 440 -6.65 -15.04 3.24
C MET A 440 -7.56 -14.03 2.51
N GLN A 441 -8.64 -14.51 1.88
CA GLN A 441 -9.61 -13.66 1.19
C GLN A 441 -10.30 -12.69 2.16
N GLN A 442 -10.66 -13.15 3.36
CA GLN A 442 -11.24 -12.29 4.40
C GLN A 442 -10.26 -11.20 4.85
N LEU A 443 -8.99 -11.53 5.05
CA LEU A 443 -7.94 -10.55 5.39
C LEU A 443 -7.71 -9.55 4.26
N HIS A 444 -7.68 -10.00 3.00
CA HIS A 444 -7.58 -9.12 1.85
C HIS A 444 -8.75 -8.15 1.77
N ALA A 445 -9.97 -8.61 2.01
CA ALA A 445 -11.15 -7.74 2.07
C ALA A 445 -11.05 -6.71 3.21
N GLN A 446 -10.60 -7.12 4.40
CA GLN A 446 -10.38 -6.20 5.52
C GLN A 446 -9.33 -5.13 5.20
N ILE A 447 -8.22 -5.51 4.58
CA ILE A 447 -7.17 -4.56 4.16
C ILE A 447 -7.71 -3.58 3.11
N ALA A 448 -8.49 -4.06 2.14
CA ALA A 448 -9.11 -3.20 1.13
C ALA A 448 -10.06 -2.16 1.75
N VAL A 449 -10.84 -2.57 2.75
CA VAL A 449 -11.71 -1.66 3.53
C VAL A 449 -10.88 -0.63 4.30
N ARG A 450 -9.86 -1.05 5.06
CA ARG A 450 -8.98 -0.11 5.80
C ARG A 450 -8.31 0.91 4.88
N ARG A 451 -7.78 0.47 3.73
CA ARG A 451 -7.20 1.38 2.73
C ARG A 451 -8.21 2.40 2.22
N LYS A 452 -9.49 2.01 2.08
CA LYS A 452 -10.56 2.94 1.69
C LYS A 452 -10.81 3.97 2.78
N GLU A 453 -10.93 3.54 4.04
CA GLU A 453 -11.14 4.41 5.20
C GLU A 453 -9.98 5.41 5.36
N GLU A 454 -8.74 4.95 5.29
CA GLU A 454 -7.54 5.80 5.37
C GLU A 454 -7.50 6.85 4.25
N ARG A 455 -7.85 6.46 3.01
CA ARG A 455 -7.97 7.41 1.89
C ARG A 455 -9.04 8.47 2.16
N ASP A 456 -10.17 8.08 2.73
CA ASP A 456 -11.26 9.02 3.00
C ASP A 456 -10.89 9.99 4.14
N VAL A 457 -10.24 9.50 5.20
CA VAL A 457 -9.69 10.34 6.28
C VAL A 457 -8.63 11.30 5.74
N TRP A 458 -7.72 10.81 4.90
CA TRP A 458 -6.70 11.65 4.25
C TRP A 458 -7.34 12.74 3.38
N LYS A 459 -8.33 12.37 2.54
CA LYS A 459 -9.07 13.35 1.71
C LYS A 459 -9.74 14.42 2.56
N GLN A 460 -10.38 14.04 3.66
CA GLN A 460 -11.02 15.00 4.57
C GLN A 460 -10.00 15.97 5.16
N ARG A 461 -8.87 15.46 5.70
CA ARG A 461 -7.80 16.29 6.26
C ARG A 461 -7.20 17.22 5.21
N TYR A 462 -6.91 16.70 4.02
CA TYR A 462 -6.40 17.49 2.90
C TYR A 462 -7.36 18.62 2.52
N LEU A 463 -8.67 18.35 2.44
CA LEU A 463 -9.66 19.39 2.10
C LEU A 463 -9.77 20.45 3.19
N ILE A 464 -9.72 20.07 4.46
CA ILE A 464 -9.71 21.02 5.58
C ILE A 464 -8.45 21.88 5.50
N GLU A 465 -7.29 21.28 5.31
CA GLU A 465 -6.02 22.00 5.27
C GLU A 465 -5.92 22.91 4.04
N LYS A 466 -6.35 22.43 2.87
CA LYS A 466 -6.42 23.24 1.64
C LYS A 466 -7.30 24.49 1.81
N LYS A 467 -8.38 24.42 2.59
CA LYS A 467 -9.21 25.59 2.91
C LYS A 467 -8.47 26.57 3.82
N LYS A 468 -7.69 26.08 4.78
CA LYS A 468 -6.86 26.94 5.64
C LYS A 468 -5.72 27.60 4.88
N THR A 469 -5.03 26.87 4.01
CA THR A 469 -3.91 27.42 3.24
C THR A 469 -4.38 28.52 2.30
N ALA A 470 -5.52 28.37 1.63
CA ALA A 470 -6.10 29.45 0.81
C ALA A 470 -6.38 30.73 1.61
N ALA A 471 -6.87 30.61 2.84
CA ALA A 471 -7.10 31.77 3.71
C ALA A 471 -5.78 32.40 4.20
N LEU A 472 -4.73 31.60 4.41
CA LEU A 472 -3.40 32.09 4.77
C LEU A 472 -2.69 32.77 3.61
N GLU A 473 -2.81 32.25 2.39
CA GLU A 473 -2.28 32.88 1.17
C GLU A 473 -2.91 34.25 0.94
N GLU A 474 -4.22 34.36 1.10
CA GLU A 474 -4.91 35.66 0.97
C GLU A 474 -4.49 36.64 2.06
N ARG A 475 -4.32 36.18 3.31
CA ARG A 475 -3.79 37.02 4.39
C ARG A 475 -2.35 37.47 4.10
N GLY A 476 -1.50 36.59 3.57
CA GLY A 476 -0.14 36.93 3.17
C GLY A 476 -0.10 37.99 2.06
N ARG A 477 -1.01 37.88 1.08
CA ARG A 477 -1.18 38.88 0.01
C ARG A 477 -1.60 40.24 0.58
N LEU A 478 -2.53 40.25 1.54
CA LEU A 478 -2.95 41.49 2.21
C LEU A 478 -1.81 42.15 2.96
N THR A 479 -1.03 41.39 3.75
CA THR A 479 0.13 41.95 4.47
C THR A 479 1.22 42.46 3.53
N LEU A 480 1.42 41.81 2.38
CA LEU A 480 2.37 42.29 1.37
C LEU A 480 1.90 43.60 0.73
N ASN A 481 0.60 43.75 0.46
CA ASN A 481 0.03 45.01 -0.01
C ASN A 481 0.19 46.11 1.04
N GLU A 482 -0.18 45.84 2.29
CA GLU A 482 -0.01 46.80 3.40
C GLU A 482 1.46 47.24 3.53
N GLN A 483 2.41 46.31 3.41
CA GLN A 483 3.83 46.61 3.49
C GLN A 483 4.31 47.42 2.27
N SER A 484 3.76 47.18 1.09
CA SER A 484 4.00 48.02 -0.08
C SER A 484 3.48 49.44 0.13
N ASP A 485 2.25 49.58 0.64
CA ASP A 485 1.63 50.89 0.89
C ASP A 485 2.45 51.69 1.91
N ILE A 486 2.84 51.07 3.04
CA ILE A 486 3.71 51.68 4.04
C ILE A 486 5.05 52.11 3.44
N ASN A 487 5.66 51.28 2.58
CA ASN A 487 6.92 51.63 1.93
C ASN A 487 6.76 52.83 0.99
N THR A 488 5.66 52.93 0.25
CA THR A 488 5.38 54.09 -0.60
C THR A 488 5.17 55.36 0.23
N GLU A 489 4.44 55.26 1.34
CA GLU A 489 4.22 56.40 2.25
C GLU A 489 5.52 56.86 2.92
N LEU A 490 6.36 55.91 3.34
CA LEU A 490 7.68 56.19 3.88
C LEU A 490 8.55 56.93 2.85
N GLU A 491 8.53 56.50 1.59
CA GLU A 491 9.31 57.14 0.53
C GLU A 491 8.81 58.56 0.24
N GLN A 492 7.49 58.75 0.20
CA GLN A 492 6.89 60.08 0.11
C GLN A 492 7.25 60.97 1.32
N ALA A 493 7.27 60.42 2.53
CA ALA A 493 7.68 61.13 3.74
C ALA A 493 9.16 61.55 3.69
N LYS A 494 10.05 60.68 3.20
CA LYS A 494 11.47 61.02 2.98
C LYS A 494 11.64 62.15 1.98
N ILE A 495 10.89 62.13 0.86
CA ILE A 495 10.93 63.21 -0.14
C ILE A 495 10.47 64.53 0.49
N ARG A 496 9.37 64.53 1.24
CA ARG A 496 8.87 65.71 1.97
C ARG A 496 9.91 66.26 2.95
N LEU A 497 10.55 65.38 3.71
CA LEU A 497 11.60 65.75 4.65
C LEU A 497 12.80 66.38 3.92
N ASN A 498 13.28 65.75 2.85
CA ASN A 498 14.42 66.24 2.07
C ASN A 498 14.14 67.63 1.48
N ASN A 499 12.93 67.86 0.96
CA ASN A 499 12.52 69.18 0.47
C ASN A 499 12.49 70.21 1.61
N SER A 500 11.98 69.85 2.78
CA SER A 500 12.00 70.73 3.96
C SER A 500 13.42 71.06 4.41
N THR A 501 14.34 70.08 4.43
CA THR A 501 15.74 70.32 4.79
C THR A 501 16.44 71.24 3.80
N LYS A 502 16.17 71.13 2.49
CA LYS A 502 16.71 72.04 1.47
C LYS A 502 16.23 73.47 1.67
N LEU A 503 14.94 73.66 1.96
CA LEU A 503 14.37 74.98 2.26
C LEU A 503 14.99 75.60 3.52
N ARG A 504 15.21 74.79 4.58
CA ARG A 504 15.91 75.27 5.79
C ARG A 504 17.35 75.69 5.48
N GLN A 505 18.08 74.89 4.73
CA GLN A 505 19.45 75.22 4.37
C GLN A 505 19.55 76.47 3.49
N GLN A 506 18.59 76.67 2.58
CA GLN A 506 18.48 77.92 1.83
C GLN A 506 18.29 79.12 2.78
N ALA A 507 17.35 79.03 3.73
CA ALA A 507 17.11 80.09 4.70
C ALA A 507 18.33 80.36 5.59
N GLU A 508 19.08 79.32 5.99
CA GLU A 508 20.33 79.45 6.74
C GLU A 508 21.40 80.19 5.93
N ASN A 509 21.56 79.86 4.65
CA ASN A 509 22.48 80.56 3.75
C ASN A 509 22.10 82.04 3.59
N GLU A 510 20.81 82.34 3.41
CA GLU A 510 20.30 83.72 3.34
C GLU A 510 20.58 84.48 4.64
N CYS A 511 20.33 83.86 5.80
CA CYS A 511 20.67 84.43 7.11
C CYS A 511 22.18 84.68 7.26
N GLN A 512 23.02 83.79 6.75
CA GLN A 512 24.47 83.94 6.80
C GLN A 512 24.96 85.11 5.93
N LEU A 513 24.43 85.23 4.69
CA LEU A 513 24.71 86.37 3.82
C LEU A 513 24.32 87.69 4.48
N LEU A 514 23.13 87.77 5.08
CA LEU A 514 22.69 88.96 5.82
C LEU A 514 23.60 89.29 7.00
N ARG A 515 24.10 88.28 7.74
CA ARG A 515 25.07 88.50 8.82
C ARG A 515 26.39 89.05 8.31
N GLU A 516 26.90 88.55 7.19
CA GLU A 516 28.13 89.05 6.56
C GLU A 516 27.96 90.50 6.07
N GLU A 517 26.81 90.85 5.48
CA GLU A 517 26.48 92.22 5.11
C GLU A 517 26.42 93.15 6.31
N LEU A 518 25.74 92.75 7.39
CA LEU A 518 25.71 93.51 8.64
C LEU A 518 27.11 93.71 9.22
N GLN A 519 27.98 92.71 9.15
CA GLN A 519 29.36 92.81 9.60
C GLN A 519 30.18 93.79 8.74
N LYS A 520 29.97 93.80 7.41
CA LYS A 520 30.56 94.80 6.50
C LYS A 520 30.09 96.21 6.84
N ILE A 521 28.78 96.41 7.03
CA ILE A 521 28.19 97.69 7.42
C ILE A 521 28.81 98.16 8.75
N ARG A 522 28.89 97.27 9.75
CA ARG A 522 29.51 97.57 11.05
C ARG A 522 30.98 97.97 10.92
N SER A 523 31.74 97.26 10.10
CA SER A 523 33.16 97.60 9.85
C SER A 523 33.30 98.94 9.15
N ASN A 524 32.43 99.24 8.19
CA ASN A 524 32.40 100.54 7.51
C ASN A 524 32.04 101.68 8.46
N MET A 525 31.05 101.48 9.34
CA MET A 525 30.71 102.46 10.38
C MET A 525 31.90 102.73 11.31
N ASN A 526 32.55 101.67 11.81
CA ASN A 526 33.75 101.82 12.65
C ASN A 526 34.88 102.56 11.90
N ASN A 527 35.08 102.30 10.61
CA ASN A 527 36.07 103.00 9.79
C ASN A 527 35.73 104.48 9.61
N LEU A 528 34.45 104.83 9.40
CA LEU A 528 33.98 106.22 9.32
C LEU A 528 34.11 106.93 10.67
N GLU A 529 33.82 106.23 11.76
CA GLU A 529 33.99 106.73 13.13
C GLU A 529 35.47 106.99 13.43
N ASN A 530 36.37 106.05 13.08
CA ASN A 530 37.82 106.23 13.19
C ASN A 530 38.36 107.35 12.28
N GLN A 531 37.83 107.53 11.06
CA GLN A 531 38.16 108.67 10.20
C GLN A 531 37.70 110.00 10.80
N SER A 532 36.58 110.00 11.53
CA SER A 532 36.06 111.17 12.23
C SER A 532 36.89 111.51 13.48
N LEU A 533 37.30 110.50 14.26
CA LEU A 533 38.21 110.66 15.41
C LEU A 533 39.63 111.06 15.00
N SER A 534 40.11 110.68 13.82
CA SER A 534 41.43 111.12 13.31
C SER A 534 41.50 112.59 12.87
N LYS A 535 40.36 113.31 12.82
CA LYS A 535 40.30 114.77 12.63
C LYS A 535 40.22 115.56 13.94
N GLU A 536 40.00 114.89 15.07
CA GLU A 536 39.99 115.50 16.40
C GLU A 536 40.88 114.68 17.33
N THR A 537 42.19 114.90 17.32
CA THR A 537 43.05 114.81 18.53
C THR A 537 44.50 115.13 18.22
N SER A 538 44.92 116.33 18.64
CA SER A 538 46.29 116.64 19.08
C SER A 538 46.32 116.46 20.61
N PRO A 539 47.47 116.15 21.23
CA PRO A 539 47.54 115.26 22.39
C PRO A 539 47.48 116.00 23.73
N VAL A 540 46.70 115.51 24.69
CA VAL A 540 46.89 115.84 26.11
C VAL A 540 46.68 114.62 27.00
N GLN A 541 47.67 114.42 27.85
CA GLN A 541 47.82 113.45 28.93
C GLN A 541 46.62 113.42 29.90
N GLN A 542 46.34 112.26 30.51
CA GLN A 542 46.21 112.05 31.97
C GLN A 542 45.79 110.59 32.25
N LYS A 543 46.65 109.78 32.86
CA LYS A 543 46.78 109.53 34.31
C LYS A 543 45.58 108.76 34.92
N GLN A 544 45.83 107.45 35.11
CA GLN A 544 45.48 106.59 36.25
C GLN A 544 44.14 106.85 36.98
N GLN A 545 43.27 105.83 37.07
CA GLN A 545 42.93 105.14 38.34
C GLN A 545 41.87 104.02 38.21
N THR A 546 42.24 102.84 38.74
CA THR A 546 41.48 101.86 39.55
C THR A 546 40.13 101.22 39.10
N ILE A 547 40.17 99.89 38.86
CA ILE A 547 39.49 98.74 39.57
C ILE A 547 37.95 98.81 39.81
N PRO A 548 37.13 97.71 39.83
CA PRO A 548 37.37 96.27 39.64
C PRO A 548 36.46 95.54 38.62
N ILE A 549 36.89 94.32 38.31
CA ILE A 549 36.17 93.21 37.70
C ILE A 549 35.11 92.66 38.67
N SER A 550 33.86 92.52 38.21
CA SER A 550 32.93 91.44 38.61
C SER A 550 31.57 91.65 37.94
N LEU A 551 31.17 90.75 37.05
CA LEU A 551 29.94 89.95 37.20
C LEU A 551 29.76 89.00 36.01
N ASP A 552 29.57 87.73 36.37
CA ASP A 552 28.95 86.67 35.59
C ASP A 552 27.75 87.14 34.76
N ILE A 553 27.56 86.51 33.60
CA ILE A 553 26.30 85.84 33.25
C ILE A 553 26.62 84.74 32.22
N THR A 554 26.44 83.52 32.70
CA THR A 554 26.20 82.27 32.01
C THR A 554 25.19 82.44 30.88
N LEU A 555 25.45 81.88 29.69
CA LEU A 555 24.39 81.34 28.84
C LEU A 555 24.97 80.24 27.94
N GLN A 556 24.56 79.02 28.27
CA GLN A 556 24.65 77.82 27.46
C GLN A 556 23.94 78.04 26.12
N TYR A 557 24.54 77.51 25.06
CA TYR A 557 23.82 76.71 24.07
C TYR A 557 24.68 75.51 23.67
#